data_AF-A0AAI8SK03-F1
#
_entry.id   AF-A0AAI8SK03-F1
#
_cell.length_a   1.000
_cell.length_b   1.000
_cell.length_c   1.000
_cell.angle_alpha   90.00
_cell.angle_beta   90.00
_cell.angle_gamma   90.00
#
_symmetry.space_group_name_H-M   'P 1'
#
loop_
_entity.id
_entity.type
_entity.pdbx_description
1 polymer ?
#
loop_
_entity_poly.entity_id
_entity_poly.type
_entity_poly.pdbx_seq_one_letter_code
_entity_poly.pdbx_strand_id
1 'polypeptide(L)'
;MAVVRRPTPLLAASLALVLGLAAVALTMRMSYDDRQGEPDTTASNEGYHLLDRHFRKDIVITQFMVVESRTDMHTGKGLADLDEMASRVSQLPGVTKVSGVTRPTGARLDQAQLSWQNVQIGNKMADAVAKGDAHKTDLTKLTGGADQLASGLAQLDTTLRTALTPLTGILNQAQSSGSQFQRFRPLLQQLSTTTPTIDQAIRAGPGLRQEAQQAQNAIATIDPLVGALNTSPWFASTPECTQIRDQVRILVTLRDGGFFSQLANLGDMYQPGGDTAGGTMADLQNTVTSLNKAFGALGDPADMAGNIRRLQNGISQLASGAQALATGVHTLADSNIEMLSGMSQIATQLQNSARSSAGSDNSSGFCLPANAFENRQFSDVAKHFLSADGKTARFAIESSYNPYSSEAMDLAQKITQVADAARPTPPWPTPKYRWPDSPPSTPISSAFCRPTSICWPLPRSSSSD
;
A
#
# COMPACT_ATOMS: atom_id res chain seq x y z
N MET A 1 -72.97 -20.93 -65.06
CA MET A 1 -72.15 -20.27 -66.11
C MET A 1 -71.84 -18.78 -65.84
N ALA A 2 -71.99 -18.25 -64.62
CA ALA A 2 -71.65 -16.85 -64.33
C ALA A 2 -70.12 -16.64 -64.16
N VAL A 3 -69.42 -17.61 -63.55
CA VAL A 3 -67.98 -17.55 -63.27
C VAL A 3 -67.13 -17.54 -64.54
N VAL A 4 -67.50 -18.34 -65.55
CA VAL A 4 -66.76 -18.46 -66.82
C VAL A 4 -66.98 -17.27 -67.75
N ARG A 5 -68.12 -16.56 -67.64
CA ARG A 5 -68.46 -15.44 -68.53
C ARG A 5 -67.90 -14.08 -68.09
N ARG A 6 -67.60 -13.89 -66.80
CA ARG A 6 -67.09 -12.61 -66.25
C ARG A 6 -66.07 -12.86 -65.13
N PRO A 7 -64.87 -13.39 -65.44
CA PRO A 7 -63.89 -13.76 -64.43
C PRO A 7 -63.28 -12.56 -63.69
N THR A 8 -63.00 -11.46 -64.40
CA THR A 8 -62.35 -10.27 -63.83
C THR A 8 -63.18 -9.54 -62.75
N PRO A 9 -64.49 -9.26 -62.90
CA PRO A 9 -65.25 -8.58 -61.85
C PRO A 9 -65.51 -9.48 -60.64
N LEU A 10 -65.60 -10.80 -60.82
CA LEU A 10 -65.76 -11.74 -59.70
C LEU A 10 -64.46 -11.85 -58.88
N LEU A 11 -63.30 -11.84 -59.54
CA LEU A 11 -62.01 -11.79 -58.86
C LEU A 11 -61.80 -10.45 -58.14
N ALA A 12 -62.16 -9.33 -58.76
CA ALA A 12 -62.09 -8.02 -58.11
C ALA A 12 -63.01 -7.95 -56.88
N ALA A 13 -64.23 -8.48 -56.97
CA ALA A 13 -65.16 -8.53 -55.84
C ALA A 13 -64.69 -9.45 -54.71
N SER A 14 -64.15 -10.64 -55.02
CA SER A 14 -63.61 -11.54 -54.00
C SER A 14 -62.34 -10.99 -53.36
N LEU A 15 -61.46 -10.36 -54.13
CA LEU A 15 -60.26 -9.69 -53.61
C LEU A 15 -60.63 -8.50 -52.73
N ALA A 16 -61.61 -7.69 -53.13
CA ALA A 16 -62.10 -6.58 -52.31
C ALA A 16 -62.69 -7.07 -50.98
N LEU A 17 -63.42 -8.20 -50.99
CA LEU A 17 -63.93 -8.83 -49.77
C LEU A 17 -62.80 -9.32 -48.86
N VAL A 18 -61.80 -10.01 -49.42
CA VAL A 18 -60.64 -10.51 -48.65
C VAL A 18 -59.81 -9.36 -48.10
N LEU A 19 -59.57 -8.30 -48.88
CA LEU A 19 -58.86 -7.11 -48.42
C LEU A 19 -59.65 -6.36 -47.33
N GLY A 20 -60.99 -6.30 -47.46
CA GLY A 20 -61.86 -5.74 -46.42
C GLY A 20 -61.80 -6.53 -45.11
N LEU A 21 -61.78 -7.86 -45.18
CA LEU A 21 -61.61 -8.72 -44.00
C LEU A 21 -60.19 -8.64 -43.44
N ALA A 22 -59.16 -8.56 -44.28
CA ALA A 22 -57.77 -8.41 -43.86
C ALA A 22 -57.50 -7.04 -43.20
N ALA A 23 -58.22 -5.99 -43.59
CA ALA A 23 -58.10 -4.67 -42.96
C ALA A 23 -58.48 -4.70 -41.47
N VAL A 24 -59.31 -5.66 -41.02
CA VAL A 24 -59.60 -5.86 -39.59
C VAL A 24 -58.33 -6.22 -38.80
N ALA A 25 -57.40 -6.96 -39.40
CA ALA A 25 -56.14 -7.31 -38.75
C ALA A 25 -55.26 -6.08 -38.45
N LEU A 26 -55.41 -4.97 -39.19
CA LEU A 26 -54.70 -3.71 -38.90
C LEU A 26 -55.15 -3.07 -37.58
N THR A 27 -56.31 -3.45 -37.05
CA THR A 27 -56.83 -2.96 -35.76
C THR A 27 -56.53 -3.91 -34.59
N MET A 28 -55.88 -5.05 -34.86
CA MET A 28 -55.57 -6.05 -33.85
C MET A 28 -54.56 -5.50 -32.82
N ARG A 29 -54.93 -5.53 -31.54
CA ARG A 29 -54.03 -5.21 -30.42
C ARG A 29 -53.56 -6.51 -29.78
N MET A 30 -52.25 -6.72 -29.74
CA MET A 30 -51.64 -7.86 -29.05
C MET A 30 -51.52 -7.55 -27.56
N SER A 31 -52.06 -8.43 -26.72
CA SER A 31 -51.92 -8.38 -25.27
C SER A 31 -51.34 -9.71 -24.82
N TYR A 32 -50.36 -9.68 -23.92
CA TYR A 32 -49.79 -10.88 -23.30
C TYR A 32 -50.36 -11.10 -21.88
N ASP A 33 -51.46 -10.42 -21.55
CA ASP A 33 -52.14 -10.53 -20.27
C ASP A 33 -53.27 -11.56 -20.37
N ASP A 34 -52.95 -12.82 -20.01
CA ASP A 34 -53.91 -13.94 -20.02
C ASP A 34 -55.14 -13.66 -19.13
N ARG A 35 -55.04 -12.74 -18.15
CA ARG A 35 -56.15 -12.36 -17.26
C ARG A 35 -57.29 -11.65 -17.97
N GLN A 36 -57.01 -11.02 -19.11
CA GLN A 36 -58.05 -10.40 -19.96
C GLN A 36 -58.93 -11.44 -20.66
N GLY A 37 -58.55 -12.73 -20.62
CA GLY A 37 -59.38 -13.83 -21.09
C GLY A 37 -60.54 -14.18 -20.15
N GLU A 38 -60.52 -13.69 -18.90
CA GLU A 38 -61.57 -13.91 -17.90
C GLU A 38 -62.30 -12.59 -17.58
N PRO A 39 -63.59 -12.63 -17.18
CA PRO A 39 -64.30 -11.45 -16.71
C PRO A 39 -63.61 -10.80 -15.50
N ASP A 40 -63.59 -9.47 -15.43
CA ASP A 40 -63.01 -8.70 -14.33
C ASP A 40 -63.62 -9.02 -12.95
N THR A 41 -64.85 -9.53 -12.93
CA THR A 41 -65.59 -9.91 -11.71
C THR A 41 -65.19 -11.27 -11.13
N THR A 42 -64.26 -11.98 -11.76
CA THR A 42 -63.77 -13.26 -11.25
C THR A 42 -62.94 -13.02 -9.99
N ALA A 43 -63.08 -13.88 -8.97
CA ALA A 43 -62.34 -13.74 -7.72
C ALA A 43 -60.81 -13.64 -7.92
N SER A 44 -60.27 -14.31 -8.94
CA SER A 44 -58.87 -14.19 -9.37
C SER A 44 -58.50 -12.76 -9.79
N ASN A 45 -59.29 -12.15 -10.68
CA ASN A 45 -59.05 -10.79 -11.19
C ASN A 45 -59.28 -9.73 -10.11
N GLU A 46 -60.29 -9.89 -9.25
CA GLU A 46 -60.49 -9.02 -8.08
C GLU A 46 -59.30 -9.08 -7.10
N GLY A 47 -58.73 -10.27 -6.88
CA GLY A 47 -57.51 -10.46 -6.10
C GLY A 47 -56.30 -9.72 -6.68
N TYR A 48 -56.07 -9.84 -7.99
CA TYR A 48 -55.01 -9.07 -8.66
C TYR A 48 -55.23 -7.57 -8.57
N HIS A 49 -56.47 -7.09 -8.72
CA HIS A 49 -56.79 -5.67 -8.58
C HIS A 49 -56.55 -5.14 -7.16
N LEU A 50 -56.81 -5.94 -6.11
CA LEU A 50 -56.49 -5.56 -4.74
C LEU A 50 -54.98 -5.46 -4.51
N LEU A 51 -54.21 -6.37 -5.10
CA LEU A 51 -52.75 -6.39 -5.00
C LEU A 51 -52.12 -5.20 -5.74
N ASP A 52 -52.60 -4.90 -6.95
CA ASP A 52 -52.14 -3.79 -7.80
C ASP A 52 -52.36 -2.40 -7.15
N ARG A 53 -53.26 -2.27 -6.17
CA ARG A 53 -53.46 -1.02 -5.42
C ARG A 53 -52.30 -0.66 -4.49
N HIS A 54 -51.57 -1.66 -3.99
CA HIS A 54 -50.53 -1.48 -2.97
C HIS A 54 -49.13 -1.85 -3.47
N PHE A 55 -49.03 -2.73 -4.47
CA PHE A 55 -47.78 -3.20 -5.01
C PHE A 55 -47.70 -2.88 -6.50
N ARG A 56 -46.50 -2.48 -6.95
CA ARG A 56 -46.25 -2.38 -8.40
C ARG A 56 -46.31 -3.79 -9.02
N LYS A 57 -46.85 -3.87 -10.24
CA LYS A 57 -47.06 -5.13 -10.97
C LYS A 57 -45.77 -5.95 -11.18
N ASP A 58 -44.64 -5.29 -11.33
CA ASP A 58 -43.31 -5.90 -11.53
C ASP A 58 -42.73 -6.53 -10.24
N ILE A 59 -43.13 -6.02 -9.07
CA ILE A 59 -42.73 -6.61 -7.78
C ILE A 59 -43.53 -7.90 -7.54
N VAL A 60 -44.80 -7.91 -7.91
CA VAL A 60 -45.68 -9.07 -7.80
C VAL A 60 -45.24 -10.21 -8.73
N ILE A 61 -44.77 -9.86 -9.93
CA ILE A 61 -44.35 -10.80 -10.95
C ILE A 61 -42.92 -10.48 -11.34
N THR A 62 -42.01 -10.86 -10.44
CA THR A 62 -40.58 -10.64 -10.62
C THR A 62 -40.08 -11.44 -11.82
N GLN A 63 -39.40 -10.75 -12.75
CA GLN A 63 -38.73 -11.41 -13.84
C GLN A 63 -37.38 -11.95 -13.36
N PHE A 64 -37.06 -13.20 -13.67
CA PHE A 64 -35.77 -13.79 -13.36
C PHE A 64 -34.94 -14.00 -14.63
N MET A 65 -33.70 -13.52 -14.62
CA MET A 65 -32.68 -13.90 -15.58
C MET A 65 -31.82 -14.98 -14.95
N VAL A 66 -31.71 -16.13 -15.62
CA VAL A 66 -30.92 -17.27 -15.16
C VAL A 66 -29.69 -17.41 -16.05
N VAL A 67 -28.52 -17.55 -15.42
CA VAL A 67 -27.23 -17.68 -16.08
C VAL A 67 -26.62 -19.00 -15.68
N GLU A 68 -26.30 -19.82 -16.67
CA GLU A 68 -25.62 -21.11 -16.47
C GLU A 68 -24.16 -21.02 -16.92
N SER A 69 -23.28 -21.64 -16.14
CA SER A 69 -21.84 -21.71 -16.37
C SER A 69 -21.34 -23.14 -16.26
N ARG A 70 -20.30 -23.47 -17.03
CA ARG A 70 -19.59 -24.76 -16.91
C ARG A 70 -18.67 -24.80 -15.69
N THR A 71 -18.19 -23.64 -15.25
CA THR A 71 -17.27 -23.47 -14.12
C THR A 71 -17.98 -22.85 -12.93
N ASP A 72 -17.49 -23.15 -11.73
CA ASP A 72 -18.00 -22.61 -10.48
C ASP A 72 -17.88 -21.08 -10.44
N MET A 73 -19.02 -20.41 -10.20
CA MET A 73 -19.12 -18.96 -10.08
C MET A 73 -18.94 -18.46 -8.63
N HIS A 74 -18.73 -19.36 -7.64
CA HIS A 74 -18.32 -19.02 -6.26
C HIS A 74 -16.84 -18.59 -6.17
N THR A 75 -16.36 -17.88 -7.17
CA THR A 75 -14.99 -17.42 -7.28
C THR A 75 -14.99 -15.91 -7.48
N GLY A 76 -13.90 -15.24 -7.06
CA GLY A 76 -13.77 -13.79 -7.28
C GLY A 76 -13.95 -13.40 -8.75
N LYS A 77 -13.45 -14.23 -9.68
CA LYS A 77 -13.65 -14.04 -11.12
C LYS A 77 -15.12 -14.26 -11.54
N GLY A 78 -15.74 -15.35 -11.12
CA GLY A 78 -17.14 -15.65 -11.48
C GLY A 78 -18.10 -14.56 -10.99
N LEU A 79 -17.91 -14.08 -9.75
CA LEU A 79 -18.69 -12.96 -9.22
C LEU A 79 -18.42 -11.64 -9.96
N ALA A 80 -17.17 -11.37 -10.36
CA ALA A 80 -16.87 -10.17 -11.14
C ALA A 80 -17.53 -10.21 -12.53
N ASP A 81 -17.50 -11.37 -13.19
CA ASP A 81 -18.17 -11.58 -14.48
C ASP A 81 -19.71 -11.41 -14.32
N LEU A 82 -20.29 -11.91 -13.22
CA LEU A 82 -21.71 -11.71 -12.88
C LEU A 82 -22.08 -10.25 -12.56
N ASP A 83 -21.20 -9.51 -11.88
CA ASP A 83 -21.43 -8.11 -11.57
C ASP A 83 -21.36 -7.22 -12.82
N GLU A 84 -20.43 -7.49 -13.73
CA GLU A 84 -20.34 -6.80 -15.03
C GLU A 84 -21.62 -7.02 -15.85
N MET A 85 -22.13 -8.26 -15.87
CA MET A 85 -23.41 -8.56 -16.52
C MET A 85 -24.57 -7.78 -15.88
N ALA A 86 -24.67 -7.80 -14.55
CA ALA A 86 -25.71 -7.06 -13.83
C ALA A 86 -25.63 -5.55 -14.08
N SER A 87 -24.41 -5.00 -14.14
CA SER A 87 -24.15 -3.60 -14.47
C SER A 87 -24.73 -3.22 -15.83
N ARG A 88 -24.38 -3.97 -16.88
CA ARG A 88 -24.87 -3.70 -18.24
C ARG A 88 -26.38 -3.83 -18.37
N VAL A 89 -26.96 -4.84 -17.72
CA VAL A 89 -28.42 -5.03 -17.70
C VAL A 89 -29.11 -3.86 -16.96
N SER A 90 -28.54 -3.37 -15.87
CA SER A 90 -29.10 -2.24 -15.12
C SER A 90 -29.11 -0.91 -15.88
N GLN A 91 -28.27 -0.78 -16.91
CA GLN A 91 -28.21 0.39 -17.78
C GLN A 91 -29.26 0.39 -18.90
N LEU A 92 -29.99 -0.71 -19.09
CA LEU A 92 -31.02 -0.80 -20.12
C LEU A 92 -32.20 0.13 -19.80
N PRO A 93 -32.68 0.94 -20.78
CA PRO A 93 -33.86 1.77 -20.59
C PRO A 93 -35.08 0.95 -20.14
N GLY A 94 -35.65 1.33 -19.00
CA GLY A 94 -36.82 0.69 -18.42
C GLY A 94 -36.51 -0.38 -17.36
N VAL A 95 -35.25 -0.81 -17.20
CA VAL A 95 -34.81 -1.58 -16.02
C VAL A 95 -34.67 -0.63 -14.84
N THR A 96 -35.31 -0.95 -13.72
CA THR A 96 -35.28 -0.11 -12.51
C THR A 96 -34.45 -0.72 -11.40
N LYS A 97 -34.29 -2.05 -11.37
CA LYS A 97 -33.46 -2.74 -10.38
C LYS A 97 -32.98 -4.08 -10.92
N VAL A 98 -31.74 -4.45 -10.59
CA VAL A 98 -31.17 -5.78 -10.85
C VAL A 98 -30.62 -6.31 -9.53
N SER A 99 -31.32 -7.27 -8.93
CA SER A 99 -30.89 -7.93 -7.70
C SER A 99 -30.20 -9.25 -8.00
N GLY A 100 -29.01 -9.46 -7.43
CA GLY A 100 -28.23 -10.69 -7.61
C GLY A 100 -27.21 -10.88 -6.49
N VAL A 101 -26.35 -11.90 -6.59
CA VAL A 101 -25.34 -12.21 -5.56
C VAL A 101 -24.38 -11.04 -5.27
N THR A 102 -24.02 -10.25 -6.29
CA THR A 102 -23.12 -9.09 -6.13
C THR A 102 -23.86 -7.79 -5.78
N ARG A 103 -25.19 -7.80 -5.92
CA ARG A 103 -26.09 -6.65 -5.75
C ARG A 103 -27.42 -7.06 -5.10
N PRO A 104 -27.45 -7.62 -3.87
CA PRO A 104 -28.66 -8.26 -3.35
C PRO A 104 -29.85 -7.31 -3.16
N THR A 105 -29.58 -6.03 -2.94
CA THR A 105 -30.59 -4.97 -2.79
C THR A 105 -30.81 -4.16 -4.08
N GLY A 106 -30.14 -4.52 -5.18
CA GLY A 106 -30.10 -3.73 -6.42
C GLY A 106 -28.86 -2.83 -6.55
N ALA A 107 -28.18 -2.53 -5.44
CA ALA A 107 -26.91 -1.80 -5.42
C ALA A 107 -25.73 -2.76 -5.15
N ARG A 108 -24.55 -2.45 -5.70
CA ARG A 108 -23.29 -3.17 -5.42
C ARG A 108 -23.00 -3.20 -3.93
N LEU A 109 -22.46 -4.33 -3.46
CA LEU A 109 -21.92 -4.44 -2.11
C LEU A 109 -20.70 -3.52 -1.97
N ASP A 110 -20.76 -2.55 -1.06
CA ASP A 110 -19.68 -1.56 -0.85
C ASP A 110 -18.33 -2.23 -0.60
N GLN A 111 -18.28 -3.24 0.28
CA GLN A 111 -17.05 -3.94 0.64
C GLN A 111 -16.48 -4.80 -0.50
N ALA A 112 -17.28 -5.09 -1.54
CA ALA A 112 -16.86 -5.84 -2.71
C ALA A 112 -16.33 -4.94 -3.84
N GLN A 113 -16.30 -3.61 -3.64
CA GLN A 113 -15.80 -2.67 -4.62
C GLN A 113 -14.29 -2.46 -4.45
N LEU A 114 -13.55 -2.42 -5.55
CA LEU A 114 -12.13 -2.00 -5.53
C LEU A 114 -11.94 -0.61 -4.94
N SER A 115 -12.90 0.30 -5.14
CA SER A 115 -12.90 1.63 -4.53
C SER A 115 -12.86 1.53 -3.00
N TRP A 116 -13.64 0.65 -2.38
CA TRP A 116 -13.64 0.45 -0.93
C TRP A 116 -12.28 -0.05 -0.44
N GLN A 117 -11.66 -1.00 -1.14
CA GLN A 117 -10.32 -1.47 -0.79
C GLN A 117 -9.28 -0.34 -0.89
N ASN A 118 -9.36 0.48 -1.94
CA ASN A 118 -8.49 1.65 -2.11
C ASN A 118 -8.67 2.67 -0.99
N VAL A 119 -9.91 2.87 -0.49
CA VAL A 119 -10.16 3.70 0.70
C VAL A 119 -9.49 3.08 1.93
N GLN A 120 -9.65 1.78 2.16
CA GLN A 120 -9.05 1.12 3.34
C GLN A 120 -7.52 1.16 3.31
N ILE A 121 -6.90 0.92 2.15
CA ILE A 121 -5.46 1.02 1.97
C ILE A 121 -5.02 2.47 2.19
N GLY A 122 -5.70 3.43 1.56
CA GLY A 122 -5.41 4.85 1.73
C GLY A 122 -5.54 5.31 3.19
N ASN A 123 -6.53 4.83 3.93
CA ASN A 123 -6.71 5.14 5.35
C ASN A 123 -5.57 4.55 6.20
N LYS A 124 -5.21 3.27 5.99
CA LYS A 124 -4.09 2.64 6.71
C LYS A 124 -2.76 3.33 6.43
N MET A 125 -2.53 3.76 5.19
CA MET A 125 -1.35 4.54 4.82
C MET A 125 -1.37 5.92 5.47
N ALA A 126 -2.51 6.62 5.46
CA ALA A 126 -2.65 7.92 6.12
C ALA A 126 -2.41 7.81 7.64
N ASP A 127 -2.91 6.77 8.29
CA ASP A 127 -2.64 6.49 9.70
C ASP A 127 -1.15 6.22 9.96
N ALA A 128 -0.47 5.48 9.09
CA ALA A 128 0.97 5.25 9.19
C ALA A 128 1.76 6.55 9.02
N VAL A 129 1.36 7.40 8.07
CA VAL A 129 1.94 8.74 7.88
C VAL A 129 1.72 9.61 9.12
N ALA A 130 0.51 9.65 9.68
CA ALA A 130 0.21 10.43 10.88
C ALA A 130 1.07 9.99 12.09
N LYS A 131 1.27 8.67 12.24
CA LYS A 131 2.19 8.13 13.27
C LYS A 131 3.65 8.50 12.98
N GLY A 132 4.09 8.41 11.72
CA GLY A 132 5.44 8.84 11.33
C GLY A 132 5.67 10.33 11.56
N ASP A 133 4.68 11.17 11.26
CA ASP A 133 4.70 12.61 11.50
C ASP A 133 4.80 12.94 12.99
N ALA A 134 4.12 12.18 13.86
CA ALA A 134 4.25 12.34 15.31
C ALA A 134 5.71 12.14 15.80
N HIS A 135 6.48 11.31 15.09
CA HIS A 135 7.90 11.04 15.41
C HIS A 135 8.90 11.97 14.70
N LYS A 136 8.46 12.93 13.86
CA LYS A 136 9.36 13.92 13.24
C LYS A 136 10.16 14.70 14.28
N THR A 137 9.53 15.06 15.40
CA THR A 137 10.20 15.75 16.51
C THR A 137 11.32 14.90 17.11
N ASP A 138 11.15 13.59 17.17
CA ASP A 138 12.16 12.67 17.68
C ASP A 138 13.33 12.54 16.69
N LEU A 139 13.05 12.53 15.39
CA LEU A 139 14.08 12.60 14.34
C LEU A 139 14.88 13.90 14.43
N THR A 140 14.24 15.05 14.67
CA THR A 140 14.94 16.34 14.86
C THR A 140 15.81 16.33 16.12
N LYS A 141 15.36 15.70 17.21
CA LYS A 141 16.21 15.53 18.40
C LYS A 141 17.40 14.62 18.11
N LEU A 142 17.19 13.57 17.34
CA LEU A 142 18.24 12.63 16.96
C LEU A 142 19.31 13.29 16.09
N THR A 143 18.91 14.02 15.05
CA THR A 143 19.84 14.76 14.19
C THR A 143 20.57 15.85 14.96
N GLY A 144 19.85 16.62 15.80
CA GLY A 144 20.46 17.63 16.66
C GLY A 144 21.46 17.06 17.68
N GLY A 145 21.18 15.89 18.27
CA GLY A 145 22.12 15.19 19.15
C GLY A 145 23.37 14.70 18.43
N ALA A 146 23.22 14.22 17.19
CA ALA A 146 24.35 13.83 16.35
C ALA A 146 25.22 15.04 15.95
N ASP A 147 24.61 16.19 15.65
CA ASP A 147 25.32 17.45 15.37
C ASP A 147 26.10 17.96 16.58
N GLN A 148 25.51 17.87 17.78
CA GLN A 148 26.19 18.23 19.04
C GLN A 148 27.40 17.34 19.31
N LEU A 149 27.28 16.04 19.05
CA LEU A 149 28.41 15.11 19.19
C LEU A 149 29.51 15.41 18.16
N ALA A 150 29.15 15.59 16.90
CA ALA A 150 30.10 15.88 15.83
C ALA A 150 30.85 17.20 16.09
N SER A 151 30.13 18.26 16.47
CA SER A 151 30.72 19.55 16.80
C SER A 151 31.61 19.49 18.05
N GLY A 152 31.16 18.82 19.12
CA GLY A 152 31.96 18.66 20.34
C GLY A 152 33.27 17.91 20.11
N LEU A 153 33.24 16.84 19.29
CA LEU A 153 34.47 16.09 18.96
C LEU A 153 35.39 16.85 17.99
N ALA A 154 34.84 17.65 17.07
CA ALA A 154 35.64 18.51 16.20
C ALA A 154 36.34 19.64 16.98
N GLN A 155 35.65 20.23 17.96
CA GLN A 155 36.24 21.18 18.90
C GLN A 155 37.35 20.51 19.71
N LEU A 156 37.10 19.31 20.24
CA LEU A 156 38.09 18.54 20.99
C LEU A 156 39.36 18.23 20.18
N ASP A 157 39.21 17.81 18.91
CA ASP A 157 40.36 17.61 18.00
C ASP A 157 41.17 18.90 17.83
N THR A 158 40.48 20.02 17.62
CA THR A 158 41.12 21.33 17.42
C THR A 158 41.87 21.76 18.68
N THR A 159 41.20 21.78 19.83
CA THR A 159 41.75 22.18 21.13
C THR A 159 42.97 21.34 21.49
N LEU A 160 42.88 20.01 21.31
CA LEU A 160 43.94 19.09 21.65
C LEU A 160 45.14 19.19 20.69
N ARG A 161 44.90 19.38 19.38
CA ARG A 161 45.98 19.66 18.42
C ARG A 161 46.70 20.96 18.76
N THR A 162 45.97 22.03 19.04
CA THR A 162 46.57 23.32 19.43
C THR A 162 47.39 23.21 20.71
N ALA A 163 46.90 22.50 21.73
CA ALA A 163 47.61 22.31 22.99
C ALA A 163 48.87 21.43 22.86
N LEU A 164 48.83 20.39 22.02
CA LEU A 164 49.91 19.40 21.93
C LEU A 164 50.95 19.70 20.83
N THR A 165 50.64 20.58 19.87
CA THR A 165 51.57 20.95 18.78
C THR A 165 52.94 21.43 19.30
N PRO A 166 53.03 22.36 20.28
CA PRO A 166 54.31 22.81 20.82
C PRO A 166 55.14 21.65 21.42
N LEU A 167 54.49 20.76 22.16
CA LEU A 167 55.12 19.59 22.82
C LEU A 167 55.66 18.60 21.78
N THR A 168 54.92 18.34 20.71
CA THR A 168 55.41 17.47 19.62
C THR A 168 56.62 18.05 18.89
N GLY A 169 56.67 19.37 18.70
CA GLY A 169 57.82 20.06 18.10
C GLY A 169 59.10 19.86 18.92
N ILE A 170 58.99 20.06 20.23
CA ILE A 170 60.11 19.91 21.18
C ILE A 170 60.57 18.44 21.23
N LEU A 171 59.64 17.49 21.32
CA LEU A 171 59.95 16.06 21.39
C LEU A 171 60.56 15.53 20.07
N ASN A 172 60.13 16.01 18.91
CA ASN A 172 60.74 15.62 17.64
C ASN A 172 62.16 16.18 17.50
N GLN A 173 62.41 17.40 17.99
CA GLN A 173 63.74 17.99 18.03
C GLN A 173 64.67 17.30 19.05
N ALA A 174 64.07 16.77 20.12
CA ALA A 174 64.74 15.96 21.12
C ALA A 174 65.21 14.60 20.57
N GLN A 175 64.38 13.96 19.76
CA GLN A 175 64.68 12.64 19.17
C GLN A 175 65.67 12.67 18.01
N SER A 176 65.64 13.72 17.19
CA SER A 176 66.61 13.89 16.10
C SER A 176 68.02 14.22 16.60
N SER A 177 68.14 14.72 17.84
CA SER A 177 69.40 14.95 18.55
C SER A 177 69.77 13.73 19.40
N GLY A 178 69.96 12.57 18.77
CA GLY A 178 70.26 11.33 19.47
C GLY A 178 71.48 11.47 20.40
N SER A 179 71.33 11.05 21.66
CA SER A 179 72.38 10.68 22.64
C SER A 179 72.98 11.68 23.66
N GLN A 180 72.35 12.83 23.97
CA GLN A 180 72.75 13.62 25.17
C GLN A 180 71.58 14.05 26.06
N PHE A 181 71.05 13.10 26.85
CA PHE A 181 70.04 13.33 27.90
C PHE A 181 70.46 14.43 28.92
N GLN A 182 71.77 14.66 29.08
CA GLN A 182 72.34 15.69 29.97
C GLN A 182 72.18 17.13 29.46
N ARG A 183 71.91 17.34 28.16
CA ARG A 183 71.66 18.67 27.57
C ARG A 183 70.20 19.13 27.64
N PHE A 184 69.28 18.28 28.13
CA PHE A 184 67.85 18.60 28.25
C PHE A 184 67.50 19.47 29.44
N ARG A 185 68.30 19.45 30.51
CA ARG A 185 68.08 20.27 31.71
C ARG A 185 67.90 21.77 31.39
N PRO A 186 68.78 22.40 30.58
CA PRO A 186 68.61 23.80 30.21
C PRO A 186 67.43 24.05 29.25
N LEU A 187 67.01 23.08 28.43
CA LEU A 187 65.83 23.20 27.55
C LEU A 187 64.52 23.13 28.33
N LEU A 188 64.43 22.28 29.37
CA LEU A 188 63.29 22.26 30.30
C LEU A 188 63.22 23.55 31.13
N GLN A 189 64.37 24.11 31.51
CA GLN A 189 64.45 25.44 32.15
C GLN A 189 64.07 26.57 31.17
N GLN A 190 64.44 26.49 29.89
CA GLN A 190 63.95 27.43 28.86
C GLN A 190 62.46 27.29 28.59
N LEU A 191 61.89 26.09 28.70
CA LEU A 191 60.44 25.90 28.61
C LEU A 191 59.72 26.62 29.76
N SER A 192 60.27 26.56 30.98
CA SER A 192 59.72 27.28 32.12
C SER A 192 59.81 28.81 31.99
N THR A 193 60.70 29.33 31.13
CA THR A 193 60.81 30.76 30.82
C THR A 193 60.11 31.17 29.53
N THR A 194 59.60 30.22 28.74
CA THR A 194 58.78 30.49 27.54
C THR A 194 57.32 30.62 27.95
N THR A 195 56.99 31.77 28.53
CA THR A 195 55.67 32.11 29.08
C THR A 195 54.48 31.92 28.11
N PRO A 196 54.55 32.26 26.80
CA PRO A 196 53.34 32.22 25.96
C PRO A 196 52.84 30.81 25.63
N THR A 197 53.71 29.80 25.55
CA THR A 197 53.32 28.41 25.21
C THR A 197 52.63 27.69 26.38
N ILE A 198 53.08 27.96 27.60
CA ILE A 198 52.44 27.43 28.81
C ILE A 198 51.10 28.14 29.04
N ASP A 199 51.03 29.45 28.80
CA ASP A 199 49.78 30.23 28.88
C ASP A 199 48.71 29.71 27.92
N GLN A 200 49.10 29.28 26.72
CA GLN A 200 48.18 28.76 25.71
C GLN A 200 47.62 27.38 26.08
N ALA A 201 48.43 26.52 26.69
CA ALA A 201 47.98 25.23 27.23
C ALA A 201 47.11 25.39 28.48
N ILE A 202 47.44 26.34 29.37
CA ILE A 202 46.65 26.70 30.56
C ILE A 202 45.29 27.27 30.17
N ARG A 203 45.21 28.08 29.09
CA ARG A 203 43.93 28.57 28.56
C ARG A 203 43.08 27.48 27.91
N ALA A 204 43.70 26.40 27.42
CA ALA A 204 42.99 25.26 26.82
C ALA A 204 42.43 24.27 27.85
N GLY A 205 43.03 24.18 29.05
CA GLY A 205 42.65 23.23 30.11
C GLY A 205 41.16 23.27 30.53
N PRO A 206 40.59 24.44 30.85
CA PRO A 206 39.18 24.56 31.21
C PRO A 206 38.22 24.14 30.09
N GLY A 207 38.59 24.39 28.82
CA GLY A 207 37.80 24.00 27.65
C GLY A 207 37.79 22.48 27.42
N LEU A 208 38.92 21.83 27.62
CA LEU A 208 39.10 20.39 27.46
C LEU A 208 38.17 19.56 28.36
N ARG A 209 37.99 19.98 29.61
CA ARG A 209 37.05 19.31 30.54
C ARG A 209 35.61 19.41 30.02
N GLN A 210 35.19 20.62 29.64
CA GLN A 210 33.83 20.87 29.18
C GLN A 210 33.55 20.07 27.90
N GLU A 211 34.45 20.10 26.92
CA GLU A 211 34.32 19.36 25.66
C GLU A 211 34.26 17.85 25.89
N ALA A 212 35.11 17.31 26.78
CA ALA A 212 35.10 15.89 27.13
C ALA A 212 33.80 15.44 27.82
N GLN A 213 33.27 16.25 28.75
CA GLN A 213 31.99 15.98 29.41
C GLN A 213 30.80 16.09 28.45
N GLN A 214 30.85 17.05 27.53
CA GLN A 214 29.81 17.25 26.53
C GLN A 214 29.77 16.08 25.54
N ALA A 215 30.92 15.59 25.08
CA ALA A 215 31.02 14.39 24.27
C ALA A 215 30.51 13.14 25.03
N GLN A 216 30.88 12.99 26.30
CA GLN A 216 30.45 11.86 27.13
C GLN A 216 28.92 11.83 27.32
N ASN A 217 28.32 12.99 27.60
CA ASN A 217 26.86 13.12 27.74
C ASN A 217 26.14 12.84 26.41
N ALA A 218 26.67 13.36 25.29
CA ALA A 218 26.10 13.12 23.96
C ALA A 218 26.12 11.63 23.58
N ILE A 219 27.21 10.92 23.88
CA ILE A 219 27.31 9.47 23.65
C ILE A 219 26.33 8.70 24.56
N ALA A 220 26.15 9.13 25.81
CA ALA A 220 25.18 8.52 26.74
C ALA A 220 23.73 8.62 26.25
N THR A 221 23.37 9.71 25.58
CA THR A 221 22.06 9.84 24.92
C THR A 221 21.87 8.94 23.71
N ILE A 222 22.95 8.57 23.02
CA ILE A 222 22.90 7.76 21.78
C ILE A 222 22.90 6.26 22.08
N ASP A 223 23.47 5.83 23.20
CA ASP A 223 23.65 4.42 23.56
C ASP A 223 22.35 3.57 23.57
N PRO A 224 21.21 4.03 24.13
CA PRO A 224 19.96 3.27 24.09
C PRO A 224 19.45 3.04 22.66
N LEU A 225 19.70 4.00 21.76
CA LEU A 225 19.30 3.92 20.36
C LEU A 225 20.12 2.86 19.62
N VAL A 226 21.41 2.72 19.93
CA VAL A 226 22.28 1.69 19.33
C VAL A 226 21.81 0.28 19.70
N GLY A 227 21.41 0.08 20.96
CA GLY A 227 20.83 -1.18 21.41
C GLY A 227 19.55 -1.56 20.65
N ALA A 228 18.66 -0.58 20.44
CA ALA A 228 17.41 -0.77 19.68
C ALA A 228 17.64 -0.96 18.17
N LEU A 229 18.62 -0.27 17.59
CA LEU A 229 18.97 -0.37 16.17
C LEU A 229 19.66 -1.70 15.84
N ASN A 230 20.41 -2.29 16.78
CA ASN A 230 21.04 -3.60 16.61
C ASN A 230 20.05 -4.77 16.61
N THR A 231 18.84 -4.57 17.16
CA THR A 231 17.79 -5.61 17.19
C THR A 231 16.87 -5.58 15.98
N SER A 232 16.98 -4.57 15.10
CA SER A 232 16.11 -4.40 13.93
C SER A 232 16.68 -5.08 12.66
N PRO A 233 15.95 -6.03 12.03
CA PRO A 233 16.43 -6.76 10.85
C PRO A 233 16.74 -5.89 9.62
N TRP A 234 15.97 -4.81 9.42
CA TRP A 234 16.15 -3.90 8.29
C TRP A 234 17.45 -3.09 8.37
N PHE A 235 17.91 -2.76 9.58
CA PHE A 235 19.16 -2.05 9.84
C PHE A 235 20.40 -2.94 9.63
N ALA A 236 20.22 -4.26 9.51
CA ALA A 236 21.30 -5.20 9.27
C ALA A 236 21.66 -5.35 7.78
N SER A 237 20.73 -5.04 6.87
CA SER A 237 20.89 -5.25 5.42
C SER A 237 21.35 -4.00 4.64
N THR A 238 21.40 -2.84 5.28
CA THR A 238 21.69 -1.56 4.63
C THR A 238 23.16 -1.15 4.87
N PRO A 239 23.98 -0.95 3.82
CA PRO A 239 25.40 -0.64 3.97
C PRO A 239 25.69 0.61 4.80
N GLU A 240 24.89 1.67 4.64
CA GLU A 240 25.04 2.91 5.42
C GLU A 240 24.83 2.65 6.93
N CYS A 241 23.93 1.72 7.27
CA CYS A 241 23.62 1.35 8.66
C CYS A 241 24.76 0.57 9.32
N THR A 242 25.50 -0.26 8.56
CA THR A 242 26.66 -0.99 9.09
C THR A 242 27.81 -0.05 9.44
N GLN A 243 28.09 0.94 8.59
CA GLN A 243 29.15 1.94 8.86
C GLN A 243 28.82 2.79 10.09
N ILE A 244 27.56 3.24 10.22
CA ILE A 244 27.07 3.99 11.38
C ILE A 244 27.24 3.16 12.67
N ARG A 245 26.84 1.88 12.64
CA ARG A 245 26.96 0.98 13.79
C ARG A 245 28.40 0.85 14.27
N ASP A 246 29.35 0.66 13.36
CA ASP A 246 30.75 0.48 13.70
C ASP A 246 31.36 1.74 14.32
N GLN A 247 31.05 2.92 13.77
CA GLN A 247 31.50 4.20 14.30
C GLN A 247 30.95 4.46 15.71
N VAL A 248 29.65 4.18 15.93
CA VAL A 248 29.06 4.38 17.27
C VAL A 248 29.60 3.38 18.28
N ARG A 249 29.88 2.14 17.87
CA ARG A 249 30.46 1.13 18.76
C ARG A 249 31.84 1.53 19.28
N ILE A 250 32.66 2.18 18.44
CA ILE A 250 33.95 2.75 18.85
C ILE A 250 33.74 3.83 19.92
N LEU A 251 32.79 4.74 19.70
CA LEU A 251 32.48 5.83 20.64
C LEU A 251 31.98 5.31 22.01
N VAL A 252 31.09 4.31 22.00
CA VAL A 252 30.60 3.66 23.23
C VAL A 252 31.73 2.93 23.96
N THR A 253 32.58 2.19 23.22
CA THR A 253 33.74 1.49 23.80
C THR A 253 34.72 2.47 24.46
N LEU A 254 34.94 3.64 23.87
CA LEU A 254 35.79 4.69 24.44
C LEU A 254 35.19 5.30 25.69
N ARG A 255 33.87 5.57 25.68
CA ARG A 255 33.13 6.03 26.86
C ARG A 255 33.25 5.04 28.01
N ASP A 256 32.95 3.77 27.75
CA ASP A 256 32.96 2.70 28.76
C ASP A 256 34.38 2.40 29.24
N GLY A 257 35.39 2.59 28.39
CA GLY A 257 36.82 2.54 28.72
C GLY A 257 37.35 3.75 29.51
N GLY A 258 36.49 4.72 29.84
CA GLY A 258 36.84 5.88 30.66
C GLY A 258 37.69 6.94 29.94
N PHE A 259 37.83 6.87 28.61
CA PHE A 259 38.67 7.79 27.83
C PHE A 259 38.32 9.26 28.08
N PHE A 260 37.05 9.62 27.99
CA PHE A 260 36.59 11.00 28.18
C PHE A 260 36.78 11.48 29.63
N SER A 261 36.65 10.59 30.62
CA SER A 261 36.92 10.91 32.03
C SER A 261 38.40 11.17 32.27
N GLN A 262 39.28 10.37 31.66
CA GLN A 262 40.73 10.56 31.72
C GLN A 262 41.15 11.85 31.01
N LEU A 263 40.51 12.18 29.89
CA LEU A 263 40.74 13.42 29.16
C LEU A 263 40.27 14.66 29.94
N ALA A 264 39.13 14.57 30.64
CA ALA A 264 38.64 15.60 31.54
C ALA A 264 39.61 15.83 32.72
N ASN A 265 40.13 14.76 33.32
CA ASN A 265 41.14 14.84 34.38
C ASN A 265 42.46 15.46 33.88
N LEU A 266 42.84 15.18 32.63
CA LEU A 266 43.99 15.82 31.99
C LEU A 266 43.79 17.35 31.85
N GLY A 267 42.56 17.78 31.54
CA GLY A 267 42.19 19.20 31.49
C GLY A 267 42.29 19.90 32.85
N ASP A 268 41.86 19.23 33.94
CA ASP A 268 41.94 19.75 35.31
C ASP A 268 43.38 20.06 35.74
N MET A 269 44.37 19.29 35.23
CA MET A 269 45.78 19.51 35.54
C MET A 269 46.38 20.77 34.91
N TYR A 270 45.74 21.33 33.88
CA TYR A 270 46.17 22.59 33.24
C TYR A 270 45.48 23.82 33.84
N GLN A 271 44.70 23.65 34.91
CA GLN A 271 44.03 24.76 35.59
C GLN A 271 45.04 25.57 36.44
N PRO A 272 44.95 26.92 36.47
CA PRO A 272 45.91 27.74 37.21
C PRO A 272 45.85 27.43 38.71
N GLY A 273 46.96 26.94 39.29
CA GLY A 273 47.12 26.74 40.73
C GLY A 273 46.95 25.30 41.27
N GLY A 274 46.85 24.28 40.41
CA GLY A 274 46.80 22.88 40.85
C GLY A 274 48.17 22.26 41.14
N ASP A 275 48.30 21.49 42.24
CA ASP A 275 49.46 20.65 42.56
C ASP A 275 49.55 19.43 41.61
N THR A 276 50.37 19.50 40.55
CA THR A 276 50.23 18.61 39.36
C THR A 276 51.50 17.87 38.91
N ALA A 277 52.51 17.70 39.76
CA ALA A 277 53.80 17.14 39.31
C ALA A 277 53.88 15.60 39.23
N GLY A 278 52.93 14.84 39.79
CA GLY A 278 53.01 13.37 39.90
C GLY A 278 52.05 12.53 39.04
N GLY A 279 50.89 13.07 38.64
CA GLY A 279 49.83 12.32 37.96
C GLY A 279 49.89 12.32 36.43
N THR A 280 50.52 13.34 35.83
CA THR A 280 50.53 13.61 34.39
C THR A 280 51.01 12.44 33.53
N MET A 281 52.01 11.69 33.97
CA MET A 281 52.57 10.58 33.21
C MET A 281 51.64 9.34 33.21
N ALA A 282 51.07 9.02 34.37
CA ALA A 282 50.18 7.88 34.53
C ALA A 282 48.85 8.12 33.81
N ASP A 283 48.31 9.34 33.89
CA ASP A 283 47.04 9.70 33.24
C ASP A 283 47.15 9.74 31.71
N LEU A 284 48.28 10.20 31.15
CA LEU A 284 48.57 10.11 29.71
C LEU A 284 48.70 8.66 29.25
N GLN A 285 49.41 7.82 30.00
CA GLN A 285 49.53 6.39 29.69
C GLN A 285 48.18 5.68 29.74
N ASN A 286 47.34 6.00 30.72
CA ASN A 286 45.99 5.46 30.84
C ASN A 286 45.09 5.91 29.68
N THR A 287 45.14 7.19 29.30
CA THR A 287 44.38 7.74 28.16
C THR A 287 44.73 7.04 26.84
N VAL A 288 46.02 6.86 26.59
CA VAL A 288 46.53 6.18 25.37
C VAL A 288 46.21 4.68 25.41
N THR A 289 46.23 4.06 26.59
CA THR A 289 45.84 2.66 26.77
C THR A 289 44.36 2.45 26.48
N SER A 290 43.49 3.34 26.96
CA SER A 290 42.05 3.29 26.67
C SER A 290 41.76 3.53 25.18
N LEU A 291 42.50 4.43 24.53
CA LEU A 291 42.43 4.66 23.08
C LEU A 291 42.87 3.42 22.29
N ASN A 292 44.00 2.80 22.65
CA ASN A 292 44.51 1.57 22.01
C ASN A 292 43.55 0.38 22.19
N LYS A 293 42.84 0.28 23.32
CA LYS A 293 41.81 -0.74 23.51
C LYS A 293 40.64 -0.56 22.55
N ALA A 294 40.25 0.68 22.25
CA ALA A 294 39.11 0.96 21.37
C ALA A 294 39.41 0.77 19.88
N PHE A 295 40.63 1.10 19.42
CA PHE A 295 41.03 0.96 18.02
C PHE A 295 41.75 -0.36 17.69
N GLY A 296 41.97 -1.23 18.68
CA GLY A 296 42.83 -2.40 18.56
C GLY A 296 44.31 -2.05 18.75
N ALA A 297 45.11 -3.00 19.25
CA ALA A 297 46.49 -2.75 19.66
C ALA A 297 47.39 -2.29 18.49
N LEU A 298 47.52 -0.97 18.32
CA LEU A 298 48.39 -0.33 17.34
C LEU A 298 49.81 -0.17 17.91
N GLY A 299 50.49 -1.30 18.19
CA GLY A 299 51.94 -1.37 18.46
C GLY A 299 52.45 -0.87 19.83
N ASP A 300 53.74 -1.09 20.08
CA ASP A 300 54.39 -0.94 21.40
C ASP A 300 54.35 0.51 21.96
N PRO A 301 54.23 0.72 23.29
CA PRO A 301 54.00 2.04 23.92
C PRO A 301 55.27 2.87 24.22
N ALA A 302 56.44 2.44 23.73
CA ALA A 302 57.73 2.85 24.30
C ALA A 302 58.16 4.31 24.02
N ASP A 303 57.41 5.09 23.23
CA ASP A 303 57.83 6.41 22.79
C ASP A 303 56.76 7.50 22.97
N MET A 304 57.08 8.53 23.77
CA MET A 304 56.16 9.57 24.23
C MET A 304 55.67 10.47 23.07
N ALA A 305 56.55 10.77 22.11
CA ALA A 305 56.19 11.50 20.88
C ALA A 305 55.22 10.69 20.00
N GLY A 306 55.39 9.36 19.98
CA GLY A 306 54.48 8.42 19.33
C GLY A 306 53.12 8.39 19.98
N ASN A 307 53.06 8.35 21.32
CA ASN A 307 51.81 8.33 22.08
C ASN A 307 50.97 9.61 21.87
N ILE A 308 51.59 10.78 21.83
CA ILE A 308 50.91 12.05 21.53
C ILE A 308 50.35 12.06 20.10
N ARG A 309 51.13 11.60 19.12
CA ARG A 309 50.66 11.48 17.72
C ARG A 309 49.52 10.48 17.58
N ARG A 310 49.56 9.34 18.29
CA ARG A 310 48.47 8.36 18.32
C ARG A 310 47.20 8.96 18.92
N LEU A 311 47.31 9.72 20.00
CA LEU A 311 46.18 10.41 20.61
C LEU A 311 45.55 11.44 19.65
N GLN A 312 46.38 12.29 19.02
CA GLN A 312 45.93 13.25 18.01
C GLN A 312 45.23 12.58 16.83
N ASN A 313 45.82 11.50 16.29
CA ASN A 313 45.22 10.75 15.19
C ASN A 313 43.93 10.06 15.60
N GLY A 314 43.88 9.49 16.81
CA GLY A 314 42.67 8.87 17.35
C GLY A 314 41.54 9.87 17.48
N ILE A 315 41.76 11.00 18.15
CA ILE A 315 40.72 12.04 18.32
C ILE A 315 40.26 12.61 16.96
N SER A 316 41.17 12.78 16.00
CA SER A 316 40.82 13.20 14.64
C SER A 316 39.94 12.15 13.92
N GLN A 317 40.24 10.86 14.13
CA GLN A 317 39.42 9.77 13.62
C GLN A 317 38.04 9.72 14.32
N LEU A 318 37.96 10.02 15.61
CA LEU A 318 36.69 10.21 16.32
C LEU A 318 35.87 11.37 15.74
N ALA A 319 36.48 12.53 15.54
CA ALA A 319 35.79 13.71 15.03
C ALA A 319 35.23 13.47 13.62
N SER A 320 36.02 12.88 12.72
CA SER A 320 35.57 12.49 11.39
C SER A 320 34.50 11.39 11.42
N GLY A 321 34.64 10.41 12.31
CA GLY A 321 33.63 9.36 12.54
C GLY A 321 32.30 9.92 13.04
N ALA A 322 32.32 10.88 13.97
CA ALA A 322 31.13 11.54 14.48
C ALA A 322 30.47 12.45 13.44
N GLN A 323 31.25 13.10 12.57
CA GLN A 323 30.72 13.88 11.46
C GLN A 323 30.08 12.99 10.38
N ALA A 324 30.68 11.83 10.09
CA ALA A 324 30.09 10.82 9.23
C ALA A 324 28.78 10.27 9.84
N LEU A 325 28.75 10.04 11.15
CA LEU A 325 27.55 9.64 11.88
C LEU A 325 26.44 10.69 11.76
N ALA A 326 26.73 11.96 12.04
CA ALA A 326 25.75 13.05 11.92
C ALA A 326 25.18 13.14 10.51
N THR A 327 26.04 13.06 9.49
CA THR A 327 25.62 13.04 8.08
C THR A 327 24.72 11.83 7.76
N GLY A 328 25.07 10.65 8.28
CA GLY A 328 24.27 9.44 8.11
C GLY A 328 22.90 9.51 8.79
N VAL A 329 22.84 10.08 9.99
CA VAL A 329 21.59 10.29 10.74
C VAL A 329 20.69 11.30 10.04
N HIS A 330 21.24 12.40 9.50
CA HIS A 330 20.49 13.35 8.67
C HIS A 330 19.93 12.69 7.42
N THR A 331 20.77 11.99 6.64
CA THR A 331 20.33 11.26 5.45
C THR A 331 19.19 10.29 5.75
N LEU A 332 19.27 9.56 6.87
CA LEU A 332 18.22 8.63 7.29
C LEU A 332 16.92 9.36 7.68
N ALA A 333 17.03 10.45 8.44
CA ALA A 333 15.88 11.26 8.84
C ALA A 333 15.17 11.87 7.61
N ASP A 334 15.93 12.44 6.67
CA ASP A 334 15.42 13.03 5.44
C ASP A 334 14.75 11.97 4.55
N SER A 335 15.39 10.81 4.35
CA SER A 335 14.82 9.71 3.58
C SER A 335 13.51 9.20 4.19
N ASN A 336 13.43 9.12 5.53
CA ASN A 336 12.19 8.74 6.20
C ASN A 336 11.08 9.79 6.01
N ILE A 337 11.41 11.09 6.06
CA ILE A 337 10.45 12.17 5.80
C ILE A 337 9.96 12.13 4.34
N GLU A 338 10.86 11.91 3.38
CA GLU A 338 10.53 11.78 1.97
C GLU A 338 9.61 10.57 1.71
N MET A 339 9.91 9.42 2.32
CA MET A 339 9.06 8.23 2.23
C MET A 339 7.66 8.49 2.79
N LEU A 340 7.54 9.11 3.96
CA LEU A 340 6.25 9.48 4.55
C LEU A 340 5.47 10.45 3.65
N SER A 341 6.15 11.40 3.03
CA SER A 341 5.55 12.32 2.05
C SER A 341 5.02 11.59 0.82
N GLY A 342 5.81 10.69 0.23
CA GLY A 342 5.40 9.85 -0.90
C GLY A 342 4.21 8.95 -0.56
N MET A 343 4.22 8.31 0.63
CA MET A 343 3.10 7.52 1.12
C MET A 343 1.83 8.37 1.31
N SER A 344 1.96 9.61 1.79
CA SER A 344 0.84 10.55 1.93
C SER A 344 0.20 10.90 0.58
N GLN A 345 1.03 11.14 -0.44
CA GLN A 345 0.57 11.40 -1.80
C GLN A 345 -0.18 10.19 -2.38
N ILE A 346 0.38 8.99 -2.23
CA ILE A 346 -0.25 7.74 -2.70
C ILE A 346 -1.57 7.50 -1.96
N ALA A 347 -1.59 7.67 -0.63
CA ALA A 347 -2.80 7.53 0.18
C ALA A 347 -3.91 8.48 -0.32
N THR A 348 -3.55 9.74 -0.57
CA THR A 348 -4.47 10.75 -1.10
C THR A 348 -4.98 10.38 -2.49
N GLN A 349 -4.09 9.93 -3.37
CA GLN A 349 -4.44 9.52 -4.73
C GLN A 349 -5.36 8.30 -4.75
N LEU A 350 -5.10 7.29 -3.93
CA LEU A 350 -5.96 6.11 -3.77
C LEU A 350 -7.35 6.50 -3.25
N GLN A 351 -7.42 7.38 -2.25
CA GLN A 351 -8.70 7.85 -1.72
C GLN A 351 -9.46 8.69 -2.75
N ASN A 352 -8.79 9.58 -3.49
CA ASN A 352 -9.43 10.40 -4.51
C ASN A 352 -9.96 9.54 -5.68
N SER A 353 -9.19 8.54 -6.11
CA SER A 353 -9.61 7.59 -7.16
C SER A 353 -10.81 6.74 -6.71
N ALA A 354 -10.87 6.41 -5.41
CA ALA A 354 -12.02 5.72 -4.85
C ALA A 354 -13.26 6.62 -4.78
N ARG A 355 -13.10 7.88 -4.34
CA ARG A 355 -14.19 8.87 -4.28
C ARG A 355 -14.75 9.19 -5.66
N SER A 356 -13.89 9.32 -6.68
CA SER A 356 -14.33 9.58 -8.06
C SER A 356 -15.11 8.41 -8.67
N SER A 357 -14.92 7.20 -8.15
CA SER A 357 -15.61 5.99 -8.61
C SER A 357 -16.83 5.63 -7.75
N ALA A 358 -17.00 6.29 -6.59
CA ALA A 358 -18.08 6.01 -5.65
C ALA A 358 -19.45 6.37 -6.26
N GLY A 359 -20.38 5.42 -6.22
CA GLY A 359 -21.74 5.60 -6.76
C GLY A 359 -21.86 5.53 -8.29
N SER A 360 -20.76 5.28 -9.01
CA SER A 360 -20.80 5.04 -10.46
C SER A 360 -20.65 3.55 -10.77
N ASP A 361 -21.55 3.03 -11.60
CA ASP A 361 -21.48 1.65 -12.10
C ASP A 361 -20.38 1.47 -13.16
N ASN A 362 -19.76 2.57 -13.61
CA ASN A 362 -18.93 2.67 -14.80
C ASN A 362 -17.42 2.43 -14.61
N SER A 363 -16.91 2.28 -13.38
CA SER A 363 -15.45 2.14 -13.18
C SER A 363 -14.99 1.43 -11.91
N SER A 364 -15.90 0.94 -11.07
CA SER A 364 -15.55 0.20 -9.85
C SER A 364 -15.51 -1.30 -10.17
N GLY A 365 -14.33 -1.83 -10.46
CA GLY A 365 -14.17 -3.28 -10.59
C GLY A 365 -14.64 -4.00 -9.31
N PHE A 366 -15.31 -5.14 -9.49
CA PHE A 366 -15.74 -6.00 -8.40
C PHE A 366 -14.56 -6.84 -7.91
N CYS A 367 -14.21 -6.73 -6.64
CA CYS A 367 -13.17 -7.51 -6.00
C CYS A 367 -13.65 -7.98 -4.63
N LEU A 368 -14.13 -9.23 -4.59
CA LEU A 368 -14.44 -9.92 -3.36
C LEU A 368 -13.26 -10.85 -3.01
N PRO A 369 -12.64 -10.73 -1.83
CA PRO A 369 -11.57 -11.63 -1.43
C PRO A 369 -12.11 -13.07 -1.26
N ALA A 370 -11.27 -14.07 -1.53
CA ALA A 370 -11.69 -15.48 -1.58
C ALA A 370 -12.33 -15.98 -0.27
N ASN A 371 -11.95 -15.41 0.87
CA ASN A 371 -12.49 -15.71 2.18
C ASN A 371 -13.87 -15.07 2.46
N ALA A 372 -14.41 -14.25 1.56
CA ALA A 372 -15.72 -13.64 1.78
C ALA A 372 -16.87 -14.67 1.86
N PHE A 373 -16.70 -15.84 1.22
CA PHE A 373 -17.60 -16.99 1.35
C PHE A 373 -17.50 -17.71 2.70
N GLU A 374 -16.48 -17.43 3.51
CA GLU A 374 -16.40 -17.92 4.90
C GLU A 374 -17.35 -17.12 5.82
N ASN A 375 -17.78 -15.92 5.40
CA ASN A 375 -18.77 -15.15 6.13
C ASN A 375 -20.16 -15.78 5.96
N ARG A 376 -20.73 -16.26 7.06
CA ARG A 376 -22.06 -16.89 7.09
C ARG A 376 -23.15 -16.01 6.48
N GLN A 377 -23.15 -14.71 6.75
CA GLN A 377 -24.18 -13.80 6.25
C GLN A 377 -24.15 -13.69 4.72
N PHE A 378 -22.95 -13.58 4.13
CA PHE A 378 -22.80 -13.53 2.68
C PHE A 378 -23.19 -14.87 2.05
N SER A 379 -22.74 -15.98 2.62
CA SER A 379 -23.08 -17.32 2.13
C SER A 379 -24.58 -17.64 2.19
N ASP A 380 -25.29 -17.14 3.20
CA ASP A 380 -26.75 -17.32 3.28
C ASP A 380 -27.50 -16.49 2.22
N VAL A 381 -27.05 -15.26 1.93
CA VAL A 381 -27.59 -14.46 0.83
C VAL A 381 -27.23 -15.07 -0.52
N ALA A 382 -26.00 -15.55 -0.70
CA ALA A 382 -25.53 -16.16 -1.93
C ALA A 382 -26.35 -17.40 -2.33
N LYS A 383 -26.79 -18.22 -1.36
CA LYS A 383 -27.71 -19.36 -1.62
C LYS A 383 -29.03 -18.96 -2.25
N HIS A 384 -29.45 -17.70 -2.11
CA HIS A 384 -30.66 -17.21 -2.76
C HIS A 384 -30.42 -16.85 -4.22
N PHE A 385 -29.19 -16.70 -4.69
CA PHE A 385 -28.87 -16.25 -6.05
C PHE A 385 -27.97 -17.20 -6.82
N LEU A 386 -27.28 -18.13 -6.15
CA LEU A 386 -26.41 -19.14 -6.72
C LEU A 386 -26.85 -20.53 -6.31
N SER A 387 -26.77 -21.48 -7.23
CA SER A 387 -26.99 -22.91 -6.95
C SER A 387 -25.92 -23.47 -6.02
N ALA A 388 -26.24 -24.57 -5.34
CA ALA A 388 -25.29 -25.22 -4.44
C ALA A 388 -23.99 -25.68 -5.12
N ASP A 389 -24.04 -25.99 -6.42
CA ASP A 389 -22.87 -26.35 -7.23
C ASP A 389 -22.17 -25.14 -7.88
N GLY A 390 -22.69 -23.92 -7.66
CA GLY A 390 -22.15 -22.66 -8.16
C GLY A 390 -22.24 -22.47 -9.68
N LYS A 391 -22.93 -23.35 -10.40
CA LYS A 391 -23.03 -23.33 -11.87
C LYS A 391 -24.22 -22.57 -12.40
N THR A 392 -25.20 -22.25 -11.56
CA THR A 392 -26.38 -21.49 -11.94
C THR A 392 -26.48 -20.25 -11.07
N ALA A 393 -26.60 -19.09 -11.70
CA ALA A 393 -26.90 -17.82 -11.05
C ALA A 393 -28.28 -17.35 -11.49
N ARG A 394 -29.01 -16.68 -10.59
CA ARG A 394 -30.24 -15.96 -10.93
C ARG A 394 -30.14 -14.49 -10.54
N PHE A 395 -30.72 -13.65 -11.37
CA PHE A 395 -30.96 -12.23 -11.10
C PHE A 395 -32.45 -11.96 -11.10
N ALA A 396 -32.92 -11.21 -10.12
CA ALA A 396 -34.27 -10.65 -10.12
C ALA A 396 -34.23 -9.27 -10.77
N ILE A 397 -35.01 -9.08 -11.82
CA ILE A 397 -35.06 -7.84 -12.61
C ILE A 397 -36.42 -7.18 -12.37
N GLU A 398 -36.37 -5.93 -11.94
CA GLU A 398 -37.54 -5.06 -11.85
C GLU A 398 -37.50 -4.06 -13.01
N SER A 399 -38.66 -3.78 -13.57
CA SER A 399 -38.80 -2.87 -14.71
C SER A 399 -39.97 -1.91 -14.52
N SER A 400 -39.89 -0.76 -15.17
CA SER A 400 -40.98 0.24 -15.18
C SER A 400 -42.17 -0.15 -16.07
N TYR A 401 -42.03 -1.21 -16.89
CA TYR A 401 -43.10 -1.66 -17.79
C TYR A 401 -44.06 -2.63 -17.09
N ASN A 402 -45.30 -2.67 -17.56
CA ASN A 402 -46.23 -3.73 -17.17
C ASN A 402 -45.67 -5.08 -17.69
N PRO A 403 -45.47 -6.11 -16.85
CA PRO A 403 -44.85 -7.38 -17.26
C PRO A 403 -45.59 -8.11 -18.39
N TYR A 404 -46.87 -7.78 -18.62
CA TYR A 404 -47.70 -8.36 -19.68
C TYR A 404 -47.76 -7.52 -20.97
N SER A 405 -46.99 -6.43 -21.04
CA SER A 405 -46.94 -5.56 -22.21
C SER A 405 -45.96 -6.05 -23.28
N SER A 406 -46.17 -5.64 -24.53
CA SER A 406 -45.20 -5.85 -25.62
C SER A 406 -43.82 -5.27 -25.28
N GLU A 407 -43.79 -4.13 -24.62
CA GLU A 407 -42.60 -3.40 -24.22
C GLU A 407 -41.77 -4.21 -23.20
N ALA A 408 -42.44 -4.92 -22.29
CA ALA A 408 -41.77 -5.83 -21.36
C ALA A 408 -41.20 -7.06 -22.08
N MET A 409 -41.88 -7.59 -23.11
CA MET A 409 -41.36 -8.69 -23.92
C MET A 409 -40.14 -8.27 -24.74
N ASP A 410 -40.17 -7.07 -25.34
CA ASP A 410 -39.03 -6.47 -26.04
C ASP A 410 -37.86 -6.22 -25.08
N LEU A 411 -38.14 -5.74 -23.86
CA LEU A 411 -37.13 -5.56 -22.83
C LEU A 411 -36.51 -6.90 -22.43
N ALA A 412 -37.29 -7.97 -22.27
CA ALA A 412 -36.78 -9.30 -21.95
C ALA A 412 -35.79 -9.83 -23.01
N GLN A 413 -36.09 -9.59 -24.29
CA GLN A 413 -35.18 -9.94 -25.38
C GLN A 413 -33.89 -9.10 -25.32
N LYS A 414 -34.00 -7.79 -25.09
CA LYS A 414 -32.83 -6.90 -24.94
C LYS A 414 -31.95 -7.29 -23.75
N ILE A 415 -32.55 -7.61 -22.60
CA ILE A 415 -31.85 -8.11 -21.41
C ILE A 415 -31.03 -9.34 -21.78
N THR A 416 -31.63 -10.31 -22.47
CA THR A 416 -30.94 -11.54 -22.90
C THR A 416 -29.76 -11.23 -23.83
N GLN A 417 -29.96 -10.37 -24.83
CA GLN A 417 -28.90 -9.97 -25.75
C GLN A 417 -27.73 -9.26 -25.04
N VAL A 418 -28.03 -8.34 -24.12
CA VAL A 418 -27.00 -7.63 -23.34
C VAL A 418 -26.27 -8.57 -22.40
N ALA A 419 -26.99 -9.48 -21.74
CA ALA A 419 -26.39 -10.48 -20.87
C ALA A 419 -25.47 -11.43 -21.64
N ASP A 420 -25.87 -11.85 -22.85
CA ASP A 420 -25.04 -12.69 -23.72
C ASP A 420 -23.79 -11.94 -24.21
N ALA A 421 -23.92 -10.66 -24.55
CA ALA A 421 -22.79 -9.81 -24.92
C ALA A 421 -21.85 -9.50 -23.73
N ALA A 422 -22.32 -9.66 -22.50
CA ALA A 422 -21.52 -9.49 -21.28
C ALA A 422 -20.73 -10.74 -20.90
N ARG A 423 -20.99 -11.89 -21.54
CA ARG A 423 -20.26 -13.14 -21.25
C ARG A 423 -18.78 -12.98 -21.59
N PRO A 424 -17.86 -13.50 -20.75
CA PRO A 424 -16.43 -13.47 -21.05
C PRO A 424 -16.16 -14.20 -22.38
N THR A 425 -15.53 -13.52 -23.35
CA THR A 425 -15.09 -14.16 -24.59
C THR A 425 -14.02 -15.22 -24.29
N PRO A 426 -14.18 -16.48 -24.77
CA PRO A 426 -13.15 -17.50 -24.58
C PRO A 426 -11.87 -17.16 -25.38
N PRO A 427 -10.67 -17.57 -24.90
CA PRO A 427 -9.39 -17.13 -25.46
C PRO A 427 -8.90 -17.84 -26.74
N TRP A 428 -9.79 -18.29 -27.64
CA TRP A 428 -9.39 -18.98 -28.89
C TRP A 428 -10.28 -18.59 -30.08
N PRO A 429 -9.77 -18.63 -31.32
CA PRO A 429 -10.33 -17.86 -32.42
C PRO A 429 -11.68 -18.41 -32.84
N THR A 430 -12.61 -17.50 -33.12
CA THR A 430 -13.84 -17.76 -33.86
C THR A 430 -13.56 -18.68 -35.06
N PRO A 431 -14.36 -19.73 -35.31
CA PRO A 431 -14.17 -20.55 -36.50
C PRO A 431 -14.29 -19.67 -37.75
N LYS A 432 -13.19 -19.58 -38.50
CA LYS A 432 -13.16 -19.03 -39.86
C LYS A 432 -13.92 -19.95 -40.80
N TYR A 433 -15.24 -20.03 -40.71
CA TYR A 433 -16.09 -20.44 -41.83
C TYR A 433 -17.47 -19.79 -41.65
N ARG A 434 -17.56 -18.54 -42.11
CA ARG A 434 -18.82 -17.93 -42.51
C ARG A 434 -19.11 -18.43 -43.92
N TRP A 435 -20.02 -19.39 -44.06
CA TRP A 435 -20.63 -19.67 -45.35
C TRP A 435 -21.72 -18.61 -45.62
N PRO A 436 -21.75 -17.98 -46.80
CA PRO A 436 -22.88 -17.15 -47.19
C PRO A 436 -24.07 -18.09 -47.42
N ASP A 437 -25.24 -17.72 -46.90
CA ASP A 437 -26.53 -18.39 -47.14
C ASP A 437 -26.83 -19.67 -46.33
N SER A 438 -26.88 -19.55 -45.00
CA SER A 438 -27.61 -20.52 -44.16
C SER A 438 -28.48 -19.77 -43.12
N PRO A 439 -29.77 -20.16 -42.93
CA PRO A 439 -30.65 -19.53 -41.95
C PRO A 439 -30.14 -19.78 -40.53
N PRO A 440 -30.51 -18.92 -39.55
CA PRO A 440 -29.90 -18.95 -38.22
C PRO A 440 -30.22 -20.25 -37.49
N SER A 441 -29.25 -21.17 -37.46
CA SER A 441 -29.28 -22.35 -36.60
C SER A 441 -28.76 -21.96 -35.21
N THR A 442 -29.66 -21.99 -34.24
CA THR A 442 -29.44 -21.94 -32.79
C THR A 442 -28.34 -22.87 -32.30
N PRO A 443 -27.58 -22.44 -31.27
CA PRO A 443 -27.19 -23.30 -30.17
C PRO A 443 -27.89 -22.83 -28.88
N ILE A 444 -28.94 -23.59 -28.49
CA ILE A 444 -29.38 -24.01 -27.14
C ILE A 444 -28.76 -23.24 -25.95
N SER A 445 -29.48 -22.78 -24.91
CA SER A 445 -30.91 -22.62 -24.61
C SER A 445 -30.96 -21.81 -23.30
N SER A 446 -31.54 -20.61 -23.29
CA SER A 446 -32.00 -19.97 -22.05
C SER A 446 -33.40 -20.53 -21.77
N ALA A 447 -33.52 -21.41 -20.77
CA ALA A 447 -34.81 -21.95 -20.39
C ALA A 447 -35.51 -20.98 -19.42
N PHE A 448 -36.66 -20.45 -19.84
CA PHE A 448 -37.59 -19.76 -18.96
C PHE A 448 -38.45 -20.83 -18.27
N CYS A 449 -38.17 -21.15 -17.00
CA CYS A 449 -39.00 -22.08 -16.24
C CYS A 449 -40.24 -21.35 -15.68
N ARG A 450 -41.43 -21.65 -16.24
CA ARG A 450 -42.71 -21.42 -15.55
C ARG A 450 -42.91 -22.49 -14.47
N PRO A 451 -43.55 -22.17 -13.33
CA PRO A 451 -44.00 -23.19 -12.39
C PRO A 451 -45.16 -23.98 -13.03
N THR A 452 -45.27 -25.26 -12.70
CA THR A 452 -46.34 -26.20 -13.11
C THR A 452 -46.33 -26.72 -14.56
N SER A 453 -45.41 -27.63 -14.91
CA SER A 453 -45.73 -28.82 -15.74
C SER A 453 -44.53 -29.79 -15.86
N ILE A 454 -44.84 -31.08 -15.78
CA ILE A 454 -43.95 -32.25 -15.70
C ILE A 454 -43.17 -32.48 -17.01
N CYS A 455 -41.85 -32.66 -16.93
CA CYS A 455 -41.00 -33.07 -18.07
C CYS A 455 -40.86 -34.61 -18.14
N TRP A 456 -41.25 -35.21 -19.26
CA TRP A 456 -40.84 -36.57 -19.65
C TRP A 456 -39.82 -36.52 -20.81
N PRO A 457 -38.79 -37.38 -20.83
CA PRO A 457 -37.85 -37.46 -21.93
C PRO A 457 -38.35 -38.40 -23.04
N LEU A 458 -38.12 -38.05 -24.31
CA LEU A 458 -38.26 -38.96 -25.46
C LEU A 458 -36.92 -39.07 -26.22
N PRO A 459 -36.67 -40.20 -26.92
CA PRO A 459 -35.35 -40.81 -27.03
C PRO A 459 -34.61 -40.47 -28.34
N ARG A 460 -33.29 -40.65 -28.30
CA ARG A 460 -32.37 -40.56 -29.46
C ARG A 460 -32.73 -41.59 -30.52
N SER A 461 -32.86 -41.15 -31.78
CA SER A 461 -32.80 -42.02 -32.96
C SER A 461 -31.42 -41.94 -33.62
N SER A 462 -30.81 -43.10 -33.79
CA SER A 462 -29.65 -43.37 -34.65
C SER A 462 -30.02 -43.31 -36.14
N SER A 463 -29.10 -42.87 -36.99
CA SER A 463 -28.88 -43.47 -38.31
C SER A 463 -27.49 -43.13 -38.86
N SER A 464 -26.75 -44.19 -39.13
CA SER A 464 -25.61 -44.29 -40.05
C SER A 464 -26.04 -44.04 -41.50
N ASP A 465 -25.23 -43.30 -42.25
CA ASP A 465 -24.45 -43.80 -43.40
C ASP A 465 -23.30 -42.83 -43.70
#